data_AF-A0A9X2Q0B4-F1
#
_entry.id   AF-A0A9X2Q0B4-F1
#
_cell.length_a   1.000
_cell.length_b   1.000
_cell.length_c   1.000
_cell.angle_alpha   90.00
_cell.angle_beta   90.00
_cell.angle_gamma   90.00
#
_symmetry.space_group_name_H-M   'P 1'
#
loop_
_entity.id
_entity.type
_entity.pdbx_description
1 polymer ?
#
loop_
_entity_poly.entity_id
_entity_poly.type
_entity_poly.pdbx_seq_one_letter_code
_entity_poly.pdbx_strand_id
1 'polypeptide(L)' 'MPDSAPALDAPPDAARIADLREQAAEEDRSIEVTFPDADGDPKRFVVSPRGTCVVLTNLREDSFNPSEAAEDIASALRS' A
#
# COMPACT_ATOMS: atom_id res chain seq x y z
N MET A 1 -4.99 -13.93 16.54
CA MET A 1 -5.61 -12.59 16.61
C MET A 1 -5.74 -12.12 15.17
N PRO A 2 -6.86 -11.53 14.73
CA PRO A 2 -6.87 -10.95 13.40
C PRO A 2 -5.78 -9.88 13.39
N ASP A 3 -4.81 -10.05 12.49
CA ASP A 3 -3.76 -9.09 12.23
C ASP A 3 -4.47 -7.86 11.65
N SER A 4 -4.95 -6.98 12.54
CA SER A 4 -5.60 -5.74 12.12
C SER A 4 -4.49 -4.84 11.60
N ALA A 5 -4.23 -4.96 10.30
CA ALA A 5 -3.41 -4.05 9.53
C ALA A 5 -3.69 -2.60 9.97
N PRO A 6 -2.66 -1.78 10.23
CA PRO A 6 -2.85 -0.38 10.55
C PRO A 6 -3.72 0.30 9.50
N ALA A 7 -4.84 0.89 9.95
CA ALA A 7 -5.71 1.67 9.09
C ALA A 7 -5.22 3.12 9.04
N LEU A 8 -4.99 3.62 7.84
CA LEU A 8 -4.71 5.01 7.54
C LEU A 8 -6.03 5.75 7.31
N ASP A 9 -6.08 7.02 7.70
CA ASP A 9 -7.23 7.90 7.51
C ASP A 9 -7.37 8.38 6.04
N ALA A 10 -6.29 8.24 5.26
CA ALA A 10 -6.17 8.68 3.88
C ALA A 10 -5.21 7.76 3.10
N PRO A 11 -5.27 7.76 1.75
CA PRO A 11 -4.32 7.02 0.91
C PRO A 11 -2.86 7.41 1.24
N PRO A 12 -1.94 6.43 1.32
CA PRO A 12 -0.55 6.71 1.65
C PRO A 12 0.12 7.54 0.55
N ASP A 13 0.70 8.67 0.95
CA ASP A 13 1.53 9.50 0.07
C ASP A 13 2.90 8.87 -0.19
N ALA A 14 3.65 9.40 -1.17
CA ALA A 14 4.98 8.93 -1.55
C ALA A 14 5.94 8.78 -0.36
N ALA A 15 5.94 9.75 0.57
CA ALA A 15 6.75 9.69 1.80
C ALA A 15 6.36 8.50 2.69
N ARG A 16 5.05 8.22 2.81
CA ARG A 16 4.54 7.10 3.61
C ARG A 16 4.87 5.77 2.94
N ILE A 17 4.80 5.69 1.61
CA ILE A 17 5.18 4.49 0.85
C ILE A 17 6.68 4.20 1.01
N ALA A 18 7.53 5.22 1.00
CA ALA A 18 8.97 5.07 1.23
C ALA A 18 9.27 4.55 2.65
N ASP A 19 8.60 5.11 3.66
CA ASP A 19 8.69 4.64 5.05
C ASP A 19 8.23 3.18 5.22
N LEU A 20 7.11 2.81 4.60
CA LEU A 20 6.63 1.42 4.60
C LEU A 20 7.58 0.46 3.89
N ARG A 21 8.25 0.91 2.82
CA ARG A 21 9.27 0.13 2.12
C ARG A 21 10.50 -0.09 2.99
N GLU A 22 10.96 0.94 3.68
CA GLU A 22 12.08 0.84 4.62
C GLU A 22 11.74 -0.13 5.75
N GLN A 23 10.59 0.04 6.40
CA GLN A 23 10.12 -0.88 7.45
C GLN A 23 9.99 -2.32 6.96
N ALA A 24 9.42 -2.54 5.76
CA ALA A 24 9.29 -3.88 5.20
C ALA A 24 10.67 -4.52 4.98
N ALA A 25 11.65 -3.76 4.49
CA ALA A 25 13.02 -4.23 4.30
C ALA A 25 13.75 -4.47 5.62
N GLU A 26 13.56 -3.62 6.63
CA GLU A 26 14.16 -3.77 7.96
C GLU A 26 13.60 -4.99 8.70
N GLU A 27 12.30 -5.23 8.62
CA GLU A 27 11.64 -6.36 9.28
C GLU A 27 11.66 -7.66 8.45
N ASP A 28 12.23 -7.62 7.24
CA ASP A 28 12.25 -8.70 6.24
C ASP A 28 10.87 -9.37 6.05
N ARG A 29 9.80 -8.57 6.17
CA ARG A 29 8.41 -9.04 6.12
C ARG A 29 7.52 -8.07 5.38
N SER A 30 6.44 -8.59 4.80
CA SER A 30 5.48 -7.75 4.10
C SER A 30 4.68 -6.92 5.11
N ILE A 31 4.61 -5.61 4.90
CA ILE A 31 3.80 -4.69 5.69
C ILE A 31 2.49 -4.44 4.95
N GLU A 32 1.37 -4.69 5.61
CA GLU A 32 0.04 -4.35 5.08
C GLU A 32 -0.56 -3.16 5.83
N VAL A 33 -1.19 -2.24 5.10
CA VAL A 33 -1.99 -1.13 5.66
C VAL A 33 -3.30 -1.02 4.89
N THR A 34 -4.34 -0.56 5.54
CA THR A 34 -5.63 -0.28 4.88
C THR A 34 -5.88 1.21 4.85
N PHE A 35 -6.59 1.71 3.83
CA PHE A 35 -6.93 3.12 3.71
C PHE A 35 -8.26 3.29 2.98
N PRO A 36 -9.07 4.31 3.32
CA PRO A 36 -10.29 4.61 2.58
C PRO A 36 -9.95 5.16 1.19
N ASP A 37 -10.66 4.66 0.18
CA ASP A 37 -10.61 5.21 -1.17
C ASP A 37 -11.54 6.42 -1.34
N ALA A 38 -11.40 7.15 -2.46
CA ALA A 38 -12.29 8.24 -2.83
C ALA A 38 -13.78 7.84 -2.89
N ASP A 39 -14.09 6.57 -3.22
CA ASP A 39 -15.46 6.03 -3.22
C ASP A 39 -15.94 5.58 -1.82
N GLY A 40 -15.06 5.63 -0.79
CA GLY A 40 -15.35 5.17 0.57
C GLY A 40 -15.11 3.67 0.78
N ASP A 41 -14.72 2.93 -0.26
CA ASP A 41 -14.32 1.53 -0.15
C ASP A 41 -12.92 1.40 0.48
N PRO A 42 -12.73 0.50 1.46
CA PRO A 42 -11.42 0.27 2.05
C PRO A 42 -10.51 -0.48 1.07
N LYS A 43 -9.41 0.16 0.68
CA LYS A 43 -8.31 -0.45 -0.08
C LYS A 43 -7.25 -0.99 0.88
N ARG A 44 -6.57 -2.08 0.49
CA ARG A 44 -5.42 -2.61 1.23
C ARG A 44 -4.14 -2.40 0.42
N PHE A 45 -3.15 -1.77 1.01
CA PHE A 45 -1.80 -1.64 0.47
C PHE A 45 -0.90 -2.67 1.11
N VAL A 46 -0.12 -3.40 0.31
CA VAL A 46 0.86 -4.36 0.79
C VAL A 46 2.22 -4.01 0.21
N VAL A 47 3.22 -3.87 1.07
CA VAL A 47 4.61 -3.58 0.70
C VAL A 47 5.46 -4.79 1.06
N SER A 48 6.09 -5.39 0.06
CA SER A 48 7.04 -6.48 0.23
C SER A 48 8.41 -5.95 0.66
N PRO A 49 9.19 -6.72 1.45
CA PRO A 49 10.58 -6.40 1.78
C PRO A 49 11.46 -6.19 0.54
N ARG A 50 11.05 -6.76 -0.60
CA ARG A 50 11.74 -6.64 -1.89
C ARG A 50 11.44 -5.32 -2.62
N GLY A 51 10.64 -4.43 -2.01
CA GLY A 51 10.23 -3.14 -2.57
C GLY A 51 8.99 -3.19 -3.46
N THR A 52 8.38 -4.36 -3.65
CA THR A 52 7.13 -4.50 -4.43
C THR A 52 5.95 -3.94 -3.63
N CYS A 53 5.17 -3.05 -4.24
CA CYS A 53 3.96 -2.49 -3.65
C CYS A 53 2.73 -3.01 -4.40
N VAL A 54 1.70 -3.44 -3.68
CA VAL A 54 0.48 -3.99 -4.24
C VAL A 54 -0.72 -3.30 -3.61
N VAL A 55 -1.63 -2.79 -4.44
CA VAL A 55 -2.91 -2.26 -3.98
C VAL A 55 -3.98 -3.30 -4.26
N LEU A 56 -4.57 -3.86 -3.21
CA LEU A 56 -5.68 -4.79 -3.26
C LEU A 56 -6.98 -3.99 -3.10
N THR A 57 -7.66 -3.75 -4.22
CA THR A 57 -9.03 -3.21 -4.27
C THR A 57 -9.97 -4.36 -4.60
N ASN A 58 -10.79 -4.77 -3.64
CA ASN A 58 -11.94 -5.69 -3.80
C ASN A 58 -11.86 -6.65 -5.02
N LEU A 59 -11.07 -7.73 -4.90
CA LEU A 59 -11.01 -8.90 -5.79
C LEU A 59 -10.78 -8.66 -7.31
N ARG A 60 -10.49 -7.44 -7.77
CA ARG A 60 -9.99 -7.23 -9.13
C ARG A 60 -8.48 -7.06 -9.09
N GLU A 61 -7.77 -8.00 -9.70
CA GLU A 61 -6.32 -8.00 -9.93
C GLU A 61 -5.83 -6.83 -10.82
N ASP A 62 -6.64 -5.79 -11.03
CA ASP A 62 -6.41 -4.72 -12.02
C ASP A 62 -5.35 -3.70 -11.55
N SER A 63 -4.99 -3.65 -10.27
CA SER A 63 -3.99 -2.71 -9.73
C SER A 63 -2.70 -3.37 -9.27
N PHE A 64 -2.23 -4.38 -10.01
CA PHE A 64 -0.83 -4.79 -9.93
C PHE A 64 0.02 -3.69 -10.57
N ASN A 65 0.63 -2.81 -9.77
CA ASN A 65 1.67 -1.89 -10.24
C ASN A 65 3.06 -2.45 -9.86
N PRO A 66 3.66 -3.32 -10.70
CA PRO A 66 4.96 -3.91 -10.40
C PRO A 66 6.06 -2.85 -10.44
N SER A 67 6.55 -2.48 -9.27
CA SER A 67 7.79 -1.72 -9.08
C SER A 67 7.84 -0.35 -9.76
N GLU A 68 6.96 0.56 -9.39
CA GLU A 68 7.12 1.98 -9.71
C GLU A 68 7.68 2.79 -8.53
N ALA A 69 8.16 4.00 -8.82
CA ALA A 69 8.63 4.96 -7.82
C ALA A 69 7.48 5.32 -6.84
N ALA A 70 7.81 5.69 -5.61
CA ALA A 70 6.81 5.97 -4.58
C ALA A 70 5.81 7.08 -4.99
N GLU A 71 6.27 8.06 -5.78
CA GLU A 71 5.42 9.12 -6.36
C GLU A 71 4.43 8.61 -7.39
N ASP A 72 4.82 7.62 -8.18
CA ASP A 72 3.98 7.04 -9.21
C ASP A 72 2.85 6.20 -8.59
N ILE A 73 3.20 5.40 -7.57
CA ILE A 73 2.24 4.66 -6.75
C ILE A 73 1.27 5.64 -6.05
N ALA A 74 1.77 6.72 -5.46
CA ALA A 74 0.93 7.72 -4.81
C ALA A 74 0.00 8.43 -5.81
N SER A 75 0.45 8.65 -7.04
CA SER A 75 -0.37 9.23 -8.11
C SER A 75 -1.46 8.27 -8.56
N ALA A 76 -1.14 6.98 -8.74
CA ALA A 76 -2.10 5.93 -9.07
C ALA A 76 -3.15 5.70 -7.96
N LEU A 77 -2.82 6.05 -6.70
CA LEU A 77 -3.75 5.99 -5.57
C LEU A 77 -4.73 7.17 -5.50
N ARG A 78 -4.42 8.30 -6.15
CA ARG A 78 -5.24 9.52 -6.13
C ARG A 78 -6.17 9.68 -7.33
N SER A 79 -6.01 8.85 -8.37
CA SER A 79 -6.83 8.82 -9.58
C SER A 79 -8.06 7.93 -9.42
#